data_AF-A0A6J4SJM7-F1
#
_entry.id   AF-A0A6J4SJM7-F1
#
_cell.length_a   1.000
_cell.length_b   1.000
_cell.length_c   1.000
_cell.angle_alpha   90.00
_cell.angle_beta   90.00
_cell.angle_gamma   90.00
#
_symmetry.space_group_name_H-M   'P 1'
#
loop_
_entity.id
_entity.type
_entity.pdbx_description
1 polymer ?
#
loop_
_entity_poly.entity_id
_entity_poly.type
_entity_poly.pdbx_seq_one_letter_code
_entity_poly.pdbx_strand_id
1 'polypeptide(L)' 'MRTQPGVRQRSFVVDGQGEAAPVAPDTRPNGRDDPAGRARNRRVELIIPTA' A
#
# COMPACT_ATOMS: atom_id res chain seq x y z
N MET A 1 17.02 21.80 2.30
CA MET A 1 16.66 20.61 1.53
C MET A 1 16.81 19.39 2.43
N ARG A 2 15.74 18.64 2.73
CA ARG A 2 15.86 17.39 3.51
C ARG A 2 16.63 16.39 2.66
N THR A 3 17.81 15.98 3.12
CA THR A 3 18.57 14.86 2.55
C THR A 3 17.68 13.63 2.60
N GLN A 4 17.25 13.13 1.45
CA GLN A 4 16.55 11.86 1.39
C GLN A 4 17.56 10.73 1.62
N PRO A 5 17.20 9.69 2.40
CA PRO A 5 18.07 8.53 2.63
C PRO A 5 18.58 7.93 1.31
N GLY A 6 19.71 7.20 1.36
CA GLY A 6 20.51 6.72 0.21
C GLY A 6 19.85 5.73 -0.78
N VAL A 7 18.53 5.74 -0.92
CA VAL A 7 17.74 4.94 -1.87
C VAL A 7 17.74 5.50 -3.31
N ARG A 8 18.17 6.73 -3.54
CA ARG A 8 18.12 7.39 -4.86
C ARG A 8 18.96 6.71 -5.96
N GLN A 9 19.97 5.93 -5.59
CA GLN A 9 20.82 5.21 -6.55
C GLN A 9 20.33 3.79 -6.87
N ARG A 10 19.18 3.36 -6.31
CA ARG A 10 18.63 2.02 -6.54
C ARG A 10 17.52 2.06 -7.59
N SER A 11 17.47 1.00 -8.41
CA SER A 11 16.35 0.75 -9.31
C SER A 11 15.19 0.13 -8.53
N PHE A 12 13.97 0.59 -8.79
CA PHE A 12 12.75 0.05 -8.20
C PHE A 12 11.83 -0.46 -9.30
N VAL A 13 11.20 -1.60 -9.07
CA VAL A 13 10.00 -1.99 -9.79
C VAL A 13 8.81 -1.49 -8.99
N VAL A 14 7.93 -0.72 -9.62
CA VAL A 14 6.76 -0.11 -8.97
C VAL A 14 5.52 -0.61 -9.70
N ASP A 15 4.57 -1.10 -8.93
CA ASP A 15 3.28 -1.55 -9.44
C ASP A 15 2.13 -0.95 -8.63
N GLY A 16 1.14 -0.40 -9.34
CA GLY A 16 0.03 0.36 -8.77
C GLY A 16 -1.24 -0.46 -8.75
N GLN A 17 -1.56 -1.04 -7.59
CA GLN A 17 -2.68 -1.98 -7.45
C GLN A 17 -4.06 -1.33 -7.26
N GLY A 18 -4.12 -0.03 -6.93
CA GLY A 18 -5.39 0.67 -6.68
C GLY A 18 -6.31 -0.11 -5.72
N GLU A 19 -7.55 -0.31 -6.13
CA GLU A 19 -8.56 -1.07 -5.38
C GLU A 19 -8.58 -2.57 -5.71
N ALA A 20 -7.73 -3.04 -6.63
CA ALA A 20 -7.75 -4.41 -7.13
C ALA A 20 -7.21 -5.45 -6.11
N ALA A 21 -6.45 -5.00 -5.10
CA ALA A 21 -5.81 -5.87 -4.10
C ALA A 21 -6.04 -5.37 -2.65
N PRO A 22 -7.28 -5.43 -2.13
CA PRO A 22 -7.60 -5.02 -0.77
C PRO A 22 -7.09 -6.04 0.26
N VAL A 23 -6.61 -5.55 1.41
CA VAL A 23 -6.26 -6.39 2.58
C VAL A 23 -7.38 -6.48 3.60
N ALA A 24 -8.38 -5.61 3.48
CA ALA A 24 -9.59 -5.61 4.31
C ALA A 24 -10.80 -5.17 3.48
N PRO A 25 -12.03 -5.58 3.82
CA PRO A 25 -13.23 -5.06 3.17
C PRO A 25 -13.43 -3.57 3.45
N ASP A 26 -13.83 -2.79 2.45
CA ASP A 26 -14.22 -1.38 2.61
C ASP A 26 -15.64 -1.21 3.17
N THR A 27 -16.41 -2.30 3.20
CA THR A 27 -17.79 -2.34 3.68
C THR A 27 -17.98 -3.42 4.72
N ARG A 28 -18.80 -3.12 5.72
CA ARG A 28 -19.30 -4.08 6.71
C ARG A 28 -20.30 -5.06 6.07
N PRO A 29 -20.61 -6.20 6.70
CA PRO A 29 -21.60 -7.16 6.19
C PRO A 29 -23.00 -6.57 5.94
N ASN A 30 -23.34 -5.47 6.61
CA ASN A 30 -24.59 -4.74 6.38
C ASN A 30 -24.52 -3.69 5.25
N GLY A 31 -23.46 -3.71 4.45
CA GLY A 31 -23.23 -2.80 3.32
C GLY A 31 -22.82 -1.38 3.69
N ARG A 32 -22.76 -1.03 4.98
CA ARG A 32 -22.26 0.28 5.39
C ARG A 32 -20.75 0.35 5.25
N ASP A 33 -20.27 1.56 5.06
CA ASP A 33 -18.87 1.89 5.05
C ASP A 33 -18.11 1.37 6.28
N ASP A 34 -16.93 0.81 6.05
CA ASP A 34 -15.92 0.47 7.05
C ASP A 34 -14.67 1.36 6.90
N PRO A 35 -14.61 2.49 7.63
CA PRO A 35 -13.45 3.37 7.61
C PRO A 35 -12.15 2.71 8.05
N ALA A 36 -12.21 1.71 8.93
CA ALA A 36 -11.02 1.00 9.40
C ALA A 36 -10.46 0.09 8.30
N GLY A 37 -11.34 -0.60 7.57
CA GLY A 37 -10.98 -1.40 6.40
C GLY A 37 -10.32 -0.57 5.30
N ARG A 38 -10.97 0.52 4.87
CA ARG A 38 -10.39 1.46 3.91
C ARG A 38 -9.06 2.05 4.36
N ALA A 39 -8.92 2.36 5.65
CA ALA A 39 -7.65 2.89 6.17
C ALA A 39 -6.51 1.88 6.01
N ARG A 40 -6.77 0.59 6.17
CA ARG A 40 -5.78 -0.47 5.91
C ARG A 40 -5.45 -0.63 4.43
N ASN A 41 -6.42 -0.41 3.54
CA ASN A 41 -6.21 -0.51 2.09
C ASN A 41 -5.39 0.65 1.51
N ARG A 42 -5.39 1.83 2.16
CA ARG A 42 -4.50 2.95 1.82
C ARG A 42 -3.06 2.68 2.29
N ARG A 43 -2.35 1.81 1.56
CA ARG A 43 -1.01 1.34 1.90
C ARG A 43 -0.08 1.28 0.70
N VAL A 44 1.22 1.14 1.00
CA VAL A 44 2.27 0.78 0.05
C VAL A 44 3.00 -0.44 0.61
N GLU A 45 3.22 -1.45 -0.21
CA GLU A 45 4.01 -2.63 0.16
C GLU A 45 5.43 -2.50 -0.39
N LEU A 46 6.43 -2.71 0.46
CA LEU A 46 7.84 -2.75 0.06
C LEU A 46 8.34 -4.19 0.15
N ILE A 47 8.57 -4.79 -1.01
CA ILE A 47 9.10 -6.15 -1.11
C ILE A 47 10.62 -6.07 -1.24
N ILE A 48 11.33 -6.70 -0.30
CA ILE A 48 12.78 -6.84 -0.34
C ILE A 48 13.08 -8.28 -0.78
N PRO A 49 13.52 -8.51 -2.03
CA PRO A 49 13.84 -9.85 -2.49
C PRO A 49 15.07 -10.37 -1.72
N THR A 50 14.98 -11.60 -1.24
CA THR A 50 16.15 -12.35 -0.77
C THR A 50 16.83 -12.95 -1.99
N ALA A 51 18.12 -12.63 -2.18
CA ALA A 51 18.97 -13.25 -3.20
C ALA A 51 19.26 -14.72 -2.87
#